data_AF-A0A3M1PY98-F1
#
_entry.id   AF-A0A3M1PY98-F1
#
_cell.length_a   1.000
_cell.length_b   1.000
_cell.length_c   1.000
_cell.angle_alpha   90.00
_cell.angle_beta   90.00
_cell.angle_gamma   90.00
#
_symmetry.space_group_name_H-M   'P 1'
#
loop_
_entity.id
_entity.type
_entity.pdbx_description
1 polymer ?
#
loop_
_entity_poly.entity_id
_entity_poly.type
_entity_poly.pdbx_seq_one_letter_code
_entity_poly.pdbx_strand_id
1 'polypeptide(L)' 'MRLSEIEIGGRYAAKVSGRLVVVRVNNIRTAAPYRGRSRTAIDVVNERTGRSLTFRSAARLRYKVRPRPEASA' A
#
# COMPACT_ATOMS: atom_id res chain seq x y z
N MET A 1 7.27 -3.60 7.68
CA MET A 1 6.82 -4.18 6.41
C MET A 1 7.89 -3.97 5.35
N ARG A 2 8.32 -5.05 4.70
CA ARG A 2 9.30 -5.06 3.60
C ARG A 2 8.59 -4.94 2.26
N LEU A 3 9.31 -4.49 1.24
CA LEU A 3 8.75 -4.34 -0.11
C LEU A 3 8.29 -5.69 -0.70
N SER A 4 9.04 -6.76 -0.42
CA SER A 4 8.76 -8.13 -0.88
C SER A 4 7.50 -8.74 -0.26
N GLU A 5 6.96 -8.15 0.80
CA GLU A 5 5.73 -8.61 1.48
C GLU A 5 4.47 -7.89 0.94
N ILE A 6 4.66 -6.96 0.00
CA ILE A 6 3.58 -6.16 -0.58
C ILE A 6 3.15 -6.81 -1.89
N GLU A 7 1.86 -7.08 -1.98
CA GLU A 7 1.22 -7.66 -3.15
C GLU A 7 0.34 -6.60 -3.83
N ILE A 8 0.42 -6.55 -5.15
CA ILE A 8 -0.53 -5.79 -5.97
C ILE A 8 -1.92 -6.40 -5.79
N GLY A 9 -2.93 -5.56 -5.59
CA GLY A 9 -4.28 -5.96 -5.21
C GLY A 9 -4.47 -6.21 -3.71
N GLY A 10 -3.38 -6.31 -2.94
CA GLY A 10 -3.43 -6.52 -1.49
C GLY A 10 -4.00 -5.32 -0.75
N ARG A 11 -4.75 -5.60 0.33
CA ARG A 11 -5.30 -4.60 1.26
C ARG A 11 -4.40 -4.48 2.49
N TYR A 12 -4.12 -3.25 2.89
CA TYR A 12 -3.18 -2.96 3.98
C TYR A 12 -3.66 -1.81 4.85
N ALA A 13 -3.38 -1.88 6.14
CA ALA A 13 -3.63 -0.77 7.05
C ALA A 13 -2.50 0.28 6.93
N ALA A 14 -2.87 1.54 6.72
CA ALA A 14 -1.93 2.66 6.61
C ALA A 14 -2.46 3.92 7.32
N LYS A 15 -1.56 4.76 7.84
CA LYS A 15 -1.93 6.04 8.47
C LYS A 15 -1.99 7.16 7.44
N VAL A 16 -3.17 7.55 6.97
CA VAL A 16 -3.37 8.63 5.99
C VAL A 16 -4.00 9.83 6.72
N SER A 17 -3.39 11.01 6.61
CA SER A 17 -3.87 12.25 7.26
C SER A 17 -4.24 12.08 8.74
N GLY A 18 -3.39 11.41 9.51
CA GLY A 18 -3.60 11.18 10.94
C GLY A 18 -4.47 9.96 11.29
N ARG A 19 -5.22 9.37 10.35
CA ARG A 19 -6.16 8.26 10.61
C ARG A 19 -5.65 6.94 10.07
N LEU A 20 -5.88 5.85 10.81
CA LEU A 20 -5.63 4.50 10.33
C LEU A 20 -6.76 4.09 9.38
N VAL A 21 -6.43 3.78 8.13
CA VAL A 21 -7.38 3.43 7.07
C VAL A 21 -6.87 2.21 6.30
N VAL A 22 -7.80 1.53 5.62
CA VAL A 22 -7.46 0.46 4.68
C VAL A 22 -7.16 1.08 3.31
N VAL A 23 -6.02 0.69 2.75
CA VAL A 23 -5.62 1.05 1.39
C VAL A 23 -5.41 -0.20 0.57
N ARG A 24 -5.77 -0.17 -0.70
CA ARG A 24 -5.47 -1.21 -1.68
C ARG A 24 -4.26 -0.81 -2.50
N VAL A 25 -3.29 -1.71 -2.65
CA VAL A 25 -2.13 -1.48 -3.53
C VAL A 25 -2.56 -1.72 -4.97
N ASN A 26 -2.39 -0.72 -5.82
CA ASN A 26 -2.69 -0.83 -7.25
C ASN A 26 -1.43 -1.08 -8.07
N ASN A 27 -0.29 -0.49 -7.68
CA ASN A 27 0.95 -0.63 -8.43
C ASN A 27 2.18 -0.46 -7.52
N ILE A 28 3.30 -1.09 -7.89
CA ILE A 28 4.59 -0.93 -7.23
C ILE A 28 5.60 -0.58 -8.33
N ARG A 29 6.10 0.65 -8.29
CA ARG A 29 7.08 1.18 -9.24
C ARG A 29 8.43 1.32 -8.55
N THR A 30 9.46 0.77 -9.17
CA THR A 30 10.85 1.02 -8.76
C THR A 30 11.49 1.89 -9.83
N ALA A 31 11.81 3.14 -9.49
CA ALA A 31 12.53 4.01 -10.39
C ALA A 31 14.02 3.63 -10.40
N ALA A 32 14.62 3.71 -11.60
CA ALA A 32 16.05 3.50 -11.78
C ALA A 32 16.85 4.41 -10.83
N PRO A 33 17.94 3.90 -10.25
CA PRO A 33 18.72 4.65 -9.27
C PRO A 33 19.30 5.92 -9.89
N TYR A 34 18.91 7.08 -9.38
CA TYR A 34 19.60 8.34 -9.69
C TYR A 34 20.67 8.57 -8.62
N ARG A 35 21.95 8.59 -9.02
CA ARG A 35 23.12 8.60 -8.10
C ARG A 35 23.11 7.43 -7.10
N GLY A 36 22.82 6.22 -7.55
CA GLY A 36 22.93 5.00 -6.73
C GLY A 36 21.80 4.75 -5.72
N ARG A 37 20.78 5.62 -5.63
CA ARG A 37 19.59 5.37 -4.80
C ARG A 37 18.38 4.99 -5.63
N SER A 38 18.00 3.71 -5.57
CA SER A 38 16.71 3.23 -6.07
C SER A 38 15.58 3.88 -5.28
N ARG A 39 14.56 4.38 -5.98
CA ARG A 39 13.37 4.97 -5.34
C ARG A 39 12.17 4.08 -5.60
N THR A 40 11.54 3.60 -4.54
CA THR A 40 10.29 2.84 -4.63
C THR A 40 9.10 3.77 -4.46
N ALA A 41 8.11 3.64 -5.33
CA ALA A 41 6.81 4.27 -5.24
C ALA A 41 5.72 3.19 -5.26
N ILE A 42 4.82 3.24 -4.28
CA ILE A 42 3.72 2.30 -4.14
C ILE A 42 2.45 3.12 -4.33
N ASP A 43 1.75 2.88 -5.43
CA ASP A 43 0.48 3.54 -5.71
C ASP A 43 -0.63 2.77 -5.04
N VAL A 44 -1.39 3.46 -4.20
CA VAL A 44 -2.46 2.88 -3.39
C VAL A 44 -3.73 3.70 -3.56
N VAL A 45 -4.88 3.07 -3.35
CA VAL A 45 -6.16 3.75 -3.23
C VAL A 45 -6.66 3.59 -1.81
N ASN A 46 -7.08 4.70 -1.21
CA ASN A 46 -7.79 4.68 0.06
C ASN A 46 -9.20 4.16 -0.16
N GLU A 47 -9.52 2.96 0.34
CA GLU A 47 -10.84 2.35 0.12
C GLU A 47 -11.96 3.12 0.82
N ARG A 48 -11.65 3.92 1.84
CA ARG A 48 -12.63 4.77 2.53
C ARG A 48 -13.04 5.99 1.72
N THR A 49 -12.12 6.59 0.97
CA THR A 49 -12.35 7.87 0.28
C THR A 49 -12.26 7.79 -1.24
N GLY A 50 -11.86 6.65 -1.79
CA GLY A 50 -11.59 6.45 -3.23
C GLY A 50 -10.37 7.19 -3.76
N ARG A 51 -9.63 7.92 -2.91
CA ARG A 51 -8.51 8.75 -3.36
C ARG A 51 -7.25 7.92 -3.62
N SER A 52 -6.65 8.14 -4.79
CA SER A 52 -5.32 7.64 -5.13
C SER A 52 -4.22 8.39 -4.38
N LEU A 53 -3.24 7.65 -3.89
CA LEU A 53 -2.11 8.13 -3.11
C LEU A 53 -0.85 7.38 -3.55
N THR A 54 0.31 7.99 -3.34
CA THR A 54 1.60 7.33 -3.57
C THR A 54 2.41 7.32 -2.29
N PHE A 55 2.82 6.12 -1.85
CA PHE A 55 3.75 5.94 -0.74
C PHE A 55 5.16 5.72 -1.26
N ARG A 56 6.13 6.46 -0.70
CA ARG A 56 7.55 6.34 -1.08
C ARG A 56 8.31 5.26 -0.29
N SER A 57 7.62 4.52 0.57
CA SER A 57 8.21 3.49 1.41
C SER A 57 7.17 2.45 1.83
N ALA A 58 7.58 1.18 1.81
CA ALA A 58 6.83 0.05 2.33
C ALA A 58 6.48 0.20 3.82
N ALA A 59 7.31 0.92 4.59
CA ALA A 59 7.10 1.14 6.02
C ALA A 59 5.82 1.93 6.34
N ARG A 60 5.22 2.60 5.35
CA ARG A 60 3.91 3.24 5.51
C ARG A 60 2.74 2.26 5.58
N LEU A 61 2.93 1.04 5.07
CA LEU A 61 2.01 -0.07 5.26
C LEU A 61 2.37 -0.79 6.55
N ARG A 62 1.38 -0.98 7.42
CA ARG A 62 1.59 -1.56 8.75
C ARG A 62 1.45 -3.07 8.73
N TYR A 63 0.31 -3.57 8.27
CA TYR A 63 0.00 -4.99 8.19
C TYR A 63 -1.01 -5.26 7.08
N LYS A 64 -0.98 -6.48 6.54
CA LYS A 64 -1.96 -6.97 5.57
C LYS A 64 -3.30 -7.16 6.26
N VAL A 65 -4.34 -6.58 5.68
CA VAL A 65 -5.72 -6.79 6.12
C VAL A 65 -6.25 -7.99 5.36
N ARG A 66 -6.54 -9.08 6.07
CA ARG A 66 -7.26 -10.19 5.47
C ARG A 66 -8.68 -9.72 5.18
N PRO A 67 -9.23 -9.96 3.98
CA PRO A 67 -10.67 -9.81 3.80
C PRO A 67 -11.34 -10.69 4.86
N ARG A 68 -12.32 -10.12 5.57
CA ARG A 68 -13.22 -10.95 6.38
C ARG A 68 -13.79 -11.99 5.42
N PRO A 69 -13.72 -13.30 5.71
CA PRO A 69 -14.42 -14.26 4.88
C PRO A 69 -15.88 -13.82 4.89
N GLU A 70 -16.37 -13.35 3.75
CA GLU A 70 -17.79 -13.18 3.54
C GLU A 70 -18.37 -14.57 3.78
N ALA A 71 -19.28 -14.65 4.75
CA ALA A 71 -20.02 -15.87 4.97
C ALA A 71 -20.70 -16.19 3.64
N SER A 72 -20.21 -17.22 2.95
CA SER A 72 -20.91 -17.83 1.84
C SER A 72 -22.29 -18.22 2.37
N ALA A 73 -23.31 -17.49 1.92
CA ALA A 73 -24.72 -17.81 2.11
C ALA A 73 -25.20 -18.66 0.92
#